data_AF-A0A529SDT1-F1
#
_entry.id   AF-A0A529SDT1-F1
#
_cell.length_a   1.000
_cell.length_b   1.000
_cell.length_c   1.000
_cell.angle_alpha   90.00
_cell.angle_beta   90.00
_cell.angle_gamma   90.00
#
_symmetry.space_group_name_H-M   'P 1'
#
loop_
_entity.id
_entity.type
_entity.pdbx_description
1 polymer ?
#
loop_
_entity_poly.entity_id
_entity_poly.type
_entity_poly.pdbx_seq_one_letter_code
_entity_poly.pdbx_strand_id
1 'polypeptide(L)'
;YLVQSGMSDTDFIRDNTSGFDAAAALAGADAPSIARVAKGCGLAAADVQAFYDLFADTDRTVTVYSQGVNQSAHGTDKVNAIINCHLATGRIGKPGMGPFS
;
A
#
# COMPACT_ATOMS: atom_id res chain seq x y z
N TYR A 1 6.46 4.77 0.11
CA TYR A 1 7.21 4.11 1.19
C TYR A 1 7.88 2.83 0.73
N LEU A 2 7.14 1.75 0.41
CA LEU A 2 7.69 0.44 0.02
C LEU A 2 8.81 0.49 -1.05
N VAL A 3 8.62 1.30 -2.10
CA VAL A 3 9.64 1.49 -3.15
C VAL A 3 10.91 2.15 -2.59
N GLN A 4 10.75 3.20 -1.77
CA GLN A 4 11.88 3.93 -1.18
C GLN A 4 12.63 3.10 -0.15
N SER A 5 11.93 2.20 0.55
CA SER A 5 12.51 1.30 1.55
C SER A 5 13.05 0.00 0.95
N GLY A 6 12.98 -0.18 -0.37
CA GLY A 6 13.48 -1.39 -1.05
C GLY A 6 12.66 -2.65 -0.76
N MET A 7 11.42 -2.52 -0.30
CA MET A 7 10.55 -3.63 0.12
C MET A 7 9.64 -4.15 -1.01
N SER A 8 9.95 -3.78 -2.25
CA SER A 8 9.20 -4.22 -3.43
C SER A 8 9.70 -5.58 -3.93
N ASP A 9 8.78 -6.47 -4.29
CA ASP A 9 9.08 -7.74 -4.94
C ASP A 9 9.22 -7.51 -6.45
N THR A 10 10.45 -7.20 -6.89
CA THR A 10 10.73 -6.81 -8.27
C THR A 10 10.43 -7.91 -9.28
N ASP A 11 10.63 -9.18 -8.91
CA ASP A 11 10.34 -10.31 -9.78
C ASP A 11 8.83 -10.50 -9.94
N PHE A 12 8.07 -10.45 -8.83
CA PHE A 12 6.62 -10.54 -8.90
C PHE A 12 6.03 -9.38 -9.73
N ILE A 13 6.48 -8.15 -9.49
CA ILE A 13 6.04 -6.96 -10.22
C ILE A 13 6.28 -7.15 -11.72
N ARG A 14 7.50 -7.54 -12.12
CA ARG A 14 7.87 -7.75 -13.53
C ARG A 14 6.97 -8.79 -14.19
N ASP A 15 6.74 -9.91 -13.52
CA ASP A 15 6.12 -11.09 -14.14
C ASP A 15 4.59 -11.06 -14.09
N ASN A 16 3.98 -10.30 -13.17
CA ASN A 16 2.55 -10.41 -12.86
C ASN A 16 1.78 -9.09 -12.86
N THR A 17 2.44 -7.96 -13.14
CA THR A 17 1.78 -6.64 -13.11
C THR A 17 2.06 -5.83 -14.37
N SER A 18 1.28 -4.77 -14.58
CA SER A 18 1.52 -3.77 -15.61
C SER A 18 1.30 -2.37 -15.04
N GLY A 19 2.02 -1.37 -15.57
CA GLY A 19 1.88 0.03 -15.15
C GLY A 19 2.44 0.36 -13.76
N PHE A 20 3.27 -0.52 -13.17
CA PHE A 20 3.82 -0.31 -11.83
C PHE A 20 4.57 1.01 -11.68
N ASP A 21 5.46 1.35 -12.61
CA ASP A 21 6.28 2.57 -12.51
C ASP A 21 5.42 3.84 -12.48
N ALA A 22 4.37 3.89 -13.30
CA ALA A 22 3.42 5.00 -13.32
C ALA A 22 2.64 5.08 -12.00
N ALA A 23 2.16 3.94 -11.48
CA ALA A 23 1.48 3.89 -10.19
C ALA A 23 2.39 4.29 -9.03
N ALA A 24 3.65 3.85 -9.03
CA ALA A 24 4.65 4.19 -8.03
C ALA A 24 5.00 5.68 -8.05
N ALA A 25 5.13 6.28 -9.24
CA ALA A 25 5.35 7.72 -9.40
C ALA A 25 4.18 8.54 -8.86
N LEU A 26 2.94 8.15 -9.19
CA LEU A 26 1.73 8.81 -8.67
C LEU A 26 1.63 8.68 -7.13
N ALA A 27 1.88 7.49 -6.59
CA ALA A 27 1.89 7.27 -5.14
C ALA A 27 2.98 8.10 -4.44
N GLY A 28 4.16 8.23 -5.04
CA GLY A 28 5.23 9.09 -4.53
C GLY A 28 4.88 10.58 -4.56
N ALA A 29 4.13 11.04 -5.56
CA ALA A 29 3.66 12.42 -5.65
C ALA A 29 2.54 12.73 -4.66
N ASP A 30 1.61 11.79 -4.46
CA ASP A 30 0.46 11.94 -3.54
C ASP A 30 0.88 11.86 -2.06
N ALA A 31 1.82 10.94 -1.74
CA ALA A 31 2.35 10.72 -0.40
C ALA A 31 3.88 10.95 -0.35
N PRO A 32 4.35 12.20 -0.54
CA PRO A 32 5.79 12.50 -0.71
C PRO A 32 6.60 12.34 0.58
N SER A 33 5.96 12.38 1.75
CA SER A 33 6.62 12.15 3.03
C SER A 33 5.64 11.68 4.10
N ILE A 34 6.15 10.97 5.11
CA ILE A 34 5.36 10.54 6.26
C ILE A 34 4.73 11.73 7.00
N ALA A 35 5.46 12.83 7.14
CA ALA A 35 4.93 14.05 7.74
C ALA A 35 3.73 14.62 6.96
N ARG A 36 3.78 14.57 5.62
CA ARG A 36 2.67 15.05 4.77
C ARG A 36 1.43 14.16 4.91
N VAL A 37 1.62 12.84 4.94
CA VAL A 37 0.56 11.85 5.15
C VAL A 37 -0.05 12.02 6.53
N ALA A 38 0.77 12.05 7.59
CA ALA A 38 0.34 12.23 8.97
C ALA A 38 -0.51 13.49 9.15
N LYS A 39 -0.07 14.62 8.59
CA LYS A 39 -0.86 15.86 8.57
C LYS A 39 -2.20 15.70 7.84
N GLY A 40 -2.22 15.00 6.70
CA GLY A 40 -3.43 14.76 5.93
C GLY A 40 -4.44 13.86 6.64
N CYS A 41 -3.94 12.88 7.40
CA CYS A 41 -4.76 11.93 8.16
C CYS A 41 -5.13 12.43 9.57
N GLY A 42 -4.51 13.52 10.05
CA GLY A 42 -4.69 13.98 11.44
C GLY A 42 -4.06 13.04 12.47
N LEU A 43 -2.96 12.38 12.11
CA LEU A 43 -2.25 11.39 12.95
C LEU A 43 -0.88 11.90 13.37
N ALA A 44 -0.29 11.31 14.40
CA ALA A 44 1.11 11.53 14.72
C ALA A 44 2.01 10.89 13.64
N ALA A 45 3.10 11.55 13.28
CA ALA A 45 4.03 11.02 12.28
C ALA A 45 4.64 9.67 12.71
N ALA A 46 4.85 9.48 14.02
CA ALA A 46 5.35 8.24 14.57
C ALA A 46 4.38 7.06 14.35
N ASP A 47 3.06 7.29 14.44
CA ASP A 47 2.06 6.24 14.22
C ASP A 47 2.03 5.81 12.74
N VAL A 48 2.13 6.77 11.82
CA VAL A 48 2.21 6.48 10.38
C VAL A 48 3.49 5.72 10.04
N GLN A 49 4.63 6.14 10.59
CA GLN A 49 5.91 5.44 10.43
C GLN A 49 5.82 4.01 10.96
N ALA A 50 5.31 3.82 12.18
CA ALA A 50 5.16 2.50 12.78
C ALA A 50 4.23 1.58 11.97
N PHE A 51 3.12 2.12 11.44
CA PHE A 51 2.24 1.35 10.55
C PHE A 51 2.93 0.97 9.23
N TYR A 52 3.68 1.89 8.64
CA TYR A 52 4.44 1.64 7.41
C TYR A 52 5.52 0.58 7.59
N ASP A 53 6.27 0.64 8.69
CA ASP A 53 7.28 -0.37 9.04
C ASP A 53 6.63 -1.72 9.31
N LEU A 54 5.54 -1.74 10.10
CA LEU A 54 4.79 -2.97 10.38
C LEU A 54 4.33 -3.64 9.08
N PHE A 55 3.73 -2.89 8.15
CA PHE A 55 3.30 -3.45 6.87
C PHE A 55 4.51 -3.89 6.03
N ALA A 56 5.55 -3.06 5.94
CA ALA A 56 6.74 -3.35 5.16
C ALA A 56 7.42 -4.65 5.61
N ASP A 57 7.64 -4.81 6.91
CA ASP A 57 8.41 -5.93 7.48
C ASP A 57 7.58 -7.22 7.65
N THR A 58 6.25 -7.13 7.58
CA THR A 58 5.38 -8.30 7.75
C THR A 58 5.06 -8.98 6.42
N ASP A 59 5.73 -10.10 6.17
CA ASP A 59 5.52 -10.89 4.94
C ASP A 59 4.07 -11.41 4.81
N ARG A 60 3.56 -12.11 5.83
CA ARG A 60 2.18 -12.63 5.84
C ARG A 60 1.17 -11.57 6.27
N THR A 61 0.76 -10.75 5.32
CA THR A 61 -0.18 -9.64 5.57
C THR A 61 -1.50 -9.84 4.84
N VAL A 62 -2.61 -9.76 5.58
CA VAL A 62 -3.97 -9.64 5.04
C VAL A 62 -4.51 -8.25 5.38
N THR A 63 -4.93 -7.49 4.37
CA THR A 63 -5.66 -6.23 4.60
C THR A 63 -7.14 -6.50 4.51
N VAL A 64 -7.84 -6.44 5.65
CA VAL A 64 -9.30 -6.56 5.70
C VAL A 64 -9.93 -5.17 5.68
N TYR A 65 -10.82 -4.92 4.73
CA TYR A 65 -11.53 -3.64 4.61
C TYR A 65 -13.01 -3.87 4.32
N SER A 66 -13.84 -2.84 4.46
CA SER A 66 -15.29 -2.95 4.23
C SER A 66 -15.89 -1.58 3.86
N GLN A 67 -17.14 -1.31 4.23
CA GLN A 67 -17.91 -0.14 3.79
C GLN A 67 -17.26 1.21 4.10
N GLY A 68 -16.46 1.33 5.17
CA GLY A 68 -15.72 2.57 5.45
C GLY A 68 -14.72 2.97 4.37
N VAL A 69 -14.21 1.98 3.61
CA VAL A 69 -13.41 2.21 2.41
C VAL A 69 -14.31 2.33 1.19
N ASN A 70 -15.23 1.37 1.02
CA ASN A 70 -16.01 1.20 -0.22
C ASN A 70 -17.04 2.32 -0.45
N GLN A 71 -17.71 2.82 0.59
CA GLN A 71 -18.76 3.84 0.51
C GLN A 71 -18.18 5.25 0.64
N SER A 72 -17.26 5.58 -0.25
CA SER A 72 -16.58 6.86 -0.30
C SER A 72 -16.56 7.40 -1.72
N ALA A 73 -16.57 8.73 -1.88
CA ALA A 73 -16.37 9.38 -3.18
C ALA A 73 -15.05 8.96 -3.88
N HIS A 74 -14.08 8.49 -3.09
CA HIS A 74 -12.78 7.96 -3.55
C HIS A 74 -12.64 6.46 -3.26
N GLY A 75 -13.74 5.70 -3.19
CA GLY A 75 -13.72 4.29 -2.81
C GLY A 75 -12.82 3.45 -3.71
N THR A 76 -12.97 3.60 -5.03
CA THR A 76 -12.14 2.91 -6.03
C THR A 76 -10.66 3.22 -5.86
N ASP A 77 -10.29 4.48 -5.64
CA ASP A 77 -8.90 4.90 -5.47
C ASP A 77 -8.28 4.30 -4.20
N LYS A 78 -9.05 4.28 -3.10
CA LYS A 78 -8.61 3.68 -1.84
C LYS A 78 -8.41 2.17 -1.96
N VAL A 79 -9.33 1.46 -2.62
CA VAL A 79 -9.21 0.02 -2.86
C VAL A 79 -8.00 -0.27 -3.76
N ASN A 80 -7.79 0.52 -4.82
CA ASN A 80 -6.62 0.40 -5.67
C ASN A 80 -5.31 0.63 -4.89
N ALA A 81 -5.27 1.61 -3.97
CA ALA A 81 -4.09 1.82 -3.13
C ALA A 81 -3.77 0.60 -2.25
N ILE A 82 -4.79 -0.04 -1.65
CA ILE A 82 -4.62 -1.29 -0.88
C ILE A 82 -4.07 -2.41 -1.78
N ILE A 83 -4.71 -2.65 -2.93
CA ILE A 83 -4.31 -3.70 -3.87
C ILE A 83 -2.88 -3.47 -4.37
N ASN A 84 -2.53 -2.24 -4.72
CA ASN A 84 -1.20 -1.87 -5.20
C ASN A 84 -0.11 -2.19 -4.16
N CYS A 85 -0.36 -2.01 -2.86
CA CYS A 85 0.58 -2.41 -1.81
C CYS A 85 0.81 -3.93 -1.77
N HIS A 86 -0.24 -4.74 -1.97
CA HIS A 86 -0.11 -6.20 -2.05
C HIS A 86 0.58 -6.66 -3.34
N LEU A 87 0.32 -6.01 -4.47
CA LEU A 87 1.01 -6.29 -5.73
C LEU A 87 2.48 -5.88 -5.67
N ALA A 88 2.79 -4.71 -5.10
CA ALA A 88 4.16 -4.21 -4.95
C ALA A 88 5.05 -5.14 -4.12
N THR A 89 4.45 -5.95 -3.25
CA THR A 89 5.15 -6.85 -2.32
C THR A 89 5.00 -8.33 -2.70
N GLY A 90 4.30 -8.66 -3.79
CA GLY A 90 4.00 -10.05 -4.16
C GLY A 90 3.17 -10.82 -3.13
N ARG A 91 2.45 -10.11 -2.26
CA ARG A 91 1.64 -10.65 -1.15
C ARG A 91 0.19 -10.86 -1.59
N ILE A 92 0.00 -11.67 -2.61
CA ILE A 92 -1.31 -12.06 -3.14
C ILE A 92 -1.24 -13.50 -3.68
N GLY A 93 -2.35 -14.26 -3.58
CA GLY A 93 -2.40 -15.65 -4.05
C GLY A 93 -1.60 -16.65 -3.21
N LYS A 94 -1.12 -16.24 -2.03
CA LYS A 94 -0.36 -17.07 -1.08
C LYS A 94 -1.13 -17.19 0.25
N PRO A 95 -1.04 -18.32 0.98
CA PRO A 95 -1.74 -18.48 2.26
C PRO A 95 -1.39 -17.38 3.27
N GLY A 96 -2.42 -16.71 3.80
CA GLY A 96 -2.27 -15.62 4.76
C GLY A 96 -1.81 -14.29 4.14
N MET A 97 -1.98 -14.12 2.82
CA MET A 97 -1.58 -12.90 2.11
C MET A 97 -2.67 -12.42 1.15
N GLY A 98 -3.01 -11.13 1.24
CA GLY A 98 -3.81 -10.47 0.21
C GLY A 98 -4.80 -9.42 0.72
N PRO A 99 -5.38 -8.65 -0.20
CA PRO A 99 -6.51 -7.79 0.09
C PRO A 99 -7.80 -8.62 0.25
N PHE A 100 -8.61 -8.31 1.26
CA PHE A 100 -9.88 -8.99 1.54
C PHE A 100 -10.97 -7.96 1.89
N SER A 101 -11.93 -7.77 0.97
CA SER A 101 -13.05 -6.82 1.12
C SER A 101 -14.24 -7.40 1.91
#